data_AF-A0A089HLU0-F1
#
_entry.id   AF-A0A089HLU0-F1
#
_cell.length_a   1.000
_cell.length_b   1.000
_cell.length_c   1.000
_cell.angle_alpha   90.00
_cell.angle_beta   90.00
_cell.angle_gamma   90.00
#
_symmetry.space_group_name_H-M   'P 1'
#
loop_
_entity.id
_entity.type
_entity.pdbx_description
1 polymer ?
#
loop_
_entity_poly.entity_id
_entity_poly.type
_entity_poly.pdbx_seq_one_letter_code
_entity_poly.pdbx_strand_id
1 'polypeptide(L)'
;MDIIEVKMLEKTLTDKSISVSQKQLYFFGSVTTTILSTTIFPRNVDLKEYIKLFEEGASKSIEFKNYLYVSRTLLLSRVLRLISDKNEFLSMNNFIDGHVNFLRKKLSLNSNNVKKINDNKKNSLLSDMMSKGKKD
;
A
#
# COMPACT_ATOMS: atom_id res chain seq x y z
N MET A 1 5.44 -1.21 -3.62
CA MET A 1 4.24 -1.95 -4.05
C MET A 1 3.95 -1.62 -5.50
N ASP A 2 3.76 -2.63 -6.35
CA ASP A 2 3.45 -2.46 -7.77
C ASP A 2 2.00 -2.83 -8.11
N ILE A 3 1.61 -2.67 -9.37
CA ILE A 3 0.22 -2.88 -9.79
C ILE A 3 -0.20 -4.37 -9.76
N ILE A 4 0.75 -5.29 -9.85
CA ILE A 4 0.50 -6.73 -9.78
C ILE A 4 0.22 -7.10 -8.33
N GLU A 5 1.04 -6.61 -7.40
CA GLU A 5 0.85 -6.80 -5.97
C GLU A 5 -0.51 -6.25 -5.49
N VAL A 6 -0.95 -5.10 -6.01
CA VAL A 6 -2.28 -4.55 -5.67
C VAL A 6 -3.41 -5.42 -6.17
N LYS A 7 -3.31 -5.98 -7.38
CA LYS A 7 -4.32 -6.92 -7.90
C LYS A 7 -4.37 -8.21 -7.08
N MET A 8 -3.22 -8.72 -6.66
CA MET A 8 -3.14 -9.89 -5.79
C MET A 8 -3.76 -9.60 -4.42
N LEU A 9 -3.45 -8.46 -3.81
CA LEU A 9 -4.05 -8.03 -2.55
C LEU A 9 -5.57 -7.98 -2.65
N GLU A 10 -6.11 -7.33 -3.68
CA GLU A 10 -7.56 -7.23 -3.87
C GLU A 10 -8.22 -8.60 -4.02
N LYS A 11 -7.60 -9.50 -4.80
CA LYS A 11 -8.06 -10.88 -4.92
C LYS A 11 -8.07 -11.59 -3.57
N THR A 12 -7.00 -11.45 -2.77
CA THR A 12 -6.89 -12.03 -1.44
C THR A 12 -7.94 -11.47 -0.47
N LEU A 13 -8.21 -10.16 -0.50
CA LEU A 13 -9.17 -9.53 0.41
C LEU A 13 -10.63 -9.88 0.05
N THR A 14 -10.92 -10.16 -1.22
CA THR A 14 -12.26 -10.55 -1.70
C THR A 14 -12.52 -12.06 -1.62
N ASP A 15 -11.47 -12.88 -1.52
CA ASP A 15 -11.58 -14.34 -1.47
C ASP A 15 -12.40 -14.81 -0.26
N LYS A 16 -13.45 -15.61 -0.51
CA LYS A 16 -14.34 -16.14 0.55
C LYS A 16 -13.71 -17.28 1.35
N SER A 17 -12.70 -17.94 0.79
CA SER A 17 -11.99 -19.05 1.45
C SER A 17 -11.05 -18.58 2.57
N ILE A 18 -10.68 -17.30 2.56
CA ILE A 18 -9.77 -16.71 3.53
C ILE A 18 -10.56 -16.19 4.73
N SER A 19 -10.15 -16.57 5.94
CA SER A 19 -10.78 -16.11 7.17
C SER A 19 -10.64 -14.60 7.37
N VAL A 20 -11.57 -14.00 8.12
CA VAL A 20 -11.53 -12.57 8.45
C VAL A 20 -10.21 -12.16 9.10
N SER A 21 -9.70 -12.95 10.04
CA SER A 21 -8.43 -12.69 10.73
C SER A 21 -7.23 -12.70 9.77
N GLN A 22 -7.23 -13.61 8.80
CA GLN A 22 -6.19 -13.64 7.77
C GLN A 22 -6.27 -12.43 6.85
N LYS A 23 -7.48 -12.03 6.44
CA LYS A 23 -7.68 -10.80 5.63
C LYS A 23 -7.19 -9.57 6.38
N GLN A 24 -7.49 -9.46 7.67
CA GLN A 24 -6.95 -8.40 8.53
C GLN A 24 -5.43 -8.41 8.51
N LEU A 25 -4.79 -9.56 8.68
CA LEU A 25 -3.33 -9.65 8.66
C LEU A 25 -2.73 -9.19 7.32
N TYR A 26 -3.31 -9.63 6.19
CA TYR A 26 -2.89 -9.17 4.87
C TYR A 26 -3.07 -7.66 4.69
N PHE A 27 -4.19 -7.12 5.16
CA PHE A 27 -4.45 -5.69 5.12
C PHE A 27 -3.42 -4.90 5.94
N PHE A 28 -3.08 -5.36 7.14
CA PHE A 28 -2.06 -4.75 8.00
C PHE A 28 -0.69 -4.71 7.31
N GLY A 29 -0.29 -5.83 6.72
CA GLY A 29 0.96 -5.90 5.95
C GLY A 29 0.95 -4.92 4.77
N SER A 30 -0.18 -4.82 4.07
CA SER A 30 -0.33 -3.91 2.93
C SER A 30 -0.28 -2.43 3.32
N VAL A 31 -0.99 -2.03 4.37
CA VAL A 31 -0.93 -0.66 4.89
C VAL A 31 0.47 -0.33 5.39
N THR A 32 1.11 -1.27 6.11
CA THR A 32 2.48 -1.11 6.61
C THR A 32 3.47 -0.86 5.48
N THR A 33 3.47 -1.72 4.47
CA THR A 33 4.36 -1.59 3.30
C THR A 33 4.09 -0.31 2.51
N THR A 34 2.84 0.13 2.46
CA THR A 34 2.43 1.37 1.79
C THR A 34 2.95 2.62 2.51
N ILE A 35 2.71 2.74 3.83
CA ILE A 35 3.15 3.89 4.63
C ILE A 35 4.68 4.01 4.65
N LEU A 36 5.38 2.87 4.79
CA LEU A 36 6.83 2.85 4.86
C LEU A 36 7.53 3.01 3.51
N SER A 37 6.80 2.91 2.38
CA SER A 37 7.41 3.01 1.06
C SER A 37 7.85 4.44 0.72
N THR A 38 9.16 4.62 0.54
CA THR A 38 9.75 5.86 0.00
C THR A 38 9.52 6.03 -1.49
N THR A 39 9.17 4.95 -2.20
CA THR A 39 8.83 4.98 -3.63
C THR A 39 7.42 5.53 -3.86
N ILE A 40 6.45 5.14 -3.02
CA ILE A 40 5.06 5.61 -3.13
C ILE A 40 4.92 7.03 -2.56
N PHE A 41 5.59 7.28 -1.43
CA PHE A 41 5.64 8.59 -0.79
C PHE A 41 7.09 8.97 -0.60
N PRO A 42 7.67 9.89 -1.39
CA PRO A 42 9.05 10.31 -1.19
C PRO A 42 9.27 11.00 0.16
N ARG A 43 8.32 11.82 0.61
CA ARG A 43 8.40 12.56 1.88
C ARG A 43 7.25 12.18 2.80
N ASN A 44 7.46 12.35 4.10
CA ASN A 44 6.43 12.01 5.10
C ASN A 44 5.18 12.90 4.96
N VAL A 45 5.34 14.16 4.52
CA VAL A 45 4.21 15.06 4.26
C VAL A 45 3.30 14.56 3.13
N ASP A 46 3.85 13.80 2.18
CA ASP A 46 3.08 13.27 1.05
C ASP A 46 2.10 12.16 1.50
N LEU A 47 2.26 11.64 2.73
CA LEU A 47 1.32 10.69 3.34
C LEU A 47 -0.01 11.33 3.71
N LYS A 48 -0.12 12.66 3.81
CA LYS A 48 -1.35 13.35 4.27
C LYS A 48 -2.60 12.88 3.54
N GLU A 49 -2.57 12.84 2.21
CA GLU A 49 -3.71 12.39 1.39
C GLU A 49 -4.10 10.93 1.73
N TYR A 50 -3.10 10.08 1.92
CA TYR A 50 -3.32 8.67 2.26
C TYR A 50 -3.78 8.46 3.70
N ILE A 51 -3.32 9.26 4.65
CA ILE A 51 -3.74 9.12 6.06
C ILE A 51 -5.20 9.57 6.24
N LYS A 52 -5.64 10.55 5.43
CA LYS A 52 -7.00 11.09 5.48
C LYS A 52 -8.09 10.04 5.28
N LEU A 53 -7.83 8.97 4.52
CA LEU A 53 -8.80 7.89 4.34
C LEU A 53 -9.08 7.12 5.66
N PHE A 54 -8.10 7.04 6.56
CA PHE A 54 -8.29 6.40 7.87
C PHE A 54 -8.94 7.34 8.87
N GLU A 55 -8.65 8.64 8.76
CA GLU A 55 -9.27 9.71 9.56
C GLU A 55 -10.78 9.84 9.28
N GLU A 56 -11.16 9.79 8.01
CA GLU A 56 -12.54 9.87 7.55
C GLU A 56 -13.30 8.55 7.70
N GLY A 57 -12.60 7.41 7.59
CA GLY A 57 -13.19 6.09 7.69
C GLY A 57 -13.44 5.62 9.13
N ALA A 58 -12.89 6.29 10.14
CA ALA A 58 -13.12 5.97 11.54
C ALA A 58 -14.52 6.45 11.99
N SER A 59 -15.18 5.68 12.86
CA SER A 59 -16.53 5.98 13.38
C SER A 59 -16.58 7.31 14.13
N LYS A 60 -15.44 7.74 14.69
CA LYS A 60 -15.23 9.10 15.16
C LYS A 60 -14.25 9.77 14.21
N SER A 61 -14.68 10.89 13.62
CA SER A 61 -13.77 11.74 12.85
C SER A 61 -12.60 12.16 13.75
N ILE A 62 -11.40 11.78 13.34
CA ILE A 62 -10.15 12.08 14.05
C ILE A 62 -9.25 12.78 13.06
N GLU A 63 -8.64 13.88 13.46
CA GLU A 63 -7.61 14.55 12.66
C GLU A 63 -6.24 14.34 13.30
N PHE A 64 -5.29 13.82 12.53
CA PHE A 64 -3.92 13.62 12.97
C PHE A 64 -3.21 14.96 12.96
N LYS A 65 -2.71 15.34 14.14
CA LYS A 65 -1.92 16.56 14.32
C LYS A 65 -0.70 16.56 13.41
N ASN A 66 -0.32 17.73 12.88
CA ASN A 66 0.79 17.90 11.95
C ASN A 66 2.12 17.27 12.43
N TYR A 67 2.40 17.29 13.73
CA TYR A 67 3.63 16.70 14.26
C TYR A 67 3.68 15.17 14.08
N LEU A 68 2.56 14.48 13.87
CA LEU A 68 2.57 13.04 13.64
C LEU A 68 3.28 12.70 12.32
N TYR A 69 3.22 13.60 11.33
CA TYR A 69 3.86 13.43 10.02
C TYR A 69 5.37 13.63 10.04
N VAL A 70 6.00 13.90 11.19
CA VAL A 70 7.47 13.93 11.28
C VAL A 70 8.08 12.53 11.17
N SER A 71 7.32 11.48 11.51
CA SER A 71 7.81 10.09 11.49
C SER A 71 6.78 9.13 10.89
N ARG A 72 7.23 8.32 9.93
CA ARG A 72 6.39 7.28 9.31
C ARG A 72 6.01 6.18 10.28
N THR A 73 6.91 5.80 11.18
CA THR A 73 6.64 4.75 12.16
C THR A 73 5.62 5.23 13.19
N LEU A 74 5.66 6.52 13.55
CA LEU A 74 4.66 7.13 14.40
C LEU A 74 3.28 7.15 13.72
N LEU A 75 3.19 7.61 12.46
CA LEU A 75 1.96 7.55 11.68
C LEU A 75 1.43 6.12 11.54
N LEU A 76 2.31 5.18 11.16
CA LEU A 76 1.96 3.78 11.01
C LEU A 76 1.35 3.22 12.29
N SER A 77 1.99 3.45 13.44
CA SER A 77 1.48 2.96 14.73
C SER A 77 0.08 3.49 15.04
N ARG A 78 -0.22 4.74 14.66
CA ARG A 78 -1.55 5.35 14.85
C ARG A 78 -2.59 4.74 13.92
N VAL A 79 -2.25 4.58 12.65
CA VAL A 79 -3.13 3.94 11.66
C VAL A 79 -3.43 2.50 12.03
N LEU A 80 -2.41 1.70 12.37
CA LEU A 80 -2.63 0.31 12.77
C LEU A 80 -3.51 0.21 14.02
N ARG A 81 -3.34 1.13 14.98
CA ARG A 81 -4.22 1.18 16.16
C ARG A 81 -5.67 1.47 15.81
N LEU A 82 -5.94 2.34 14.84
CA LEU A 82 -7.31 2.59 14.35
C LEU A 82 -7.90 1.33 13.71
N ILE A 83 -7.14 0.67 12.83
CA ILE A 83 -7.61 -0.54 12.14
C ILE A 83 -7.79 -1.71 13.13
N SER A 84 -6.97 -1.78 14.18
CA SER A 84 -7.08 -2.81 15.24
C SER A 84 -8.22 -2.58 16.23
N ASP A 85 -8.85 -1.40 16.25
CA ASP A 85 -9.87 -1.10 17.25
C ASP A 85 -11.12 -1.96 16.99
N LYS A 86 -11.53 -2.74 18.00
CA LYS A 86 -12.69 -3.62 17.91
C LYS A 86 -13.99 -2.86 17.69
N ASN A 87 -14.04 -1.58 18.07
CA ASN A 87 -15.20 -0.71 17.85
C ASN A 87 -15.32 -0.28 16.38
N GLU A 88 -14.26 -0.40 15.58
CA GLU A 88 -14.20 -0.01 14.17
C GLU A 88 -14.37 -1.22 13.23
N PHE A 89 -14.83 -2.36 13.73
CA PHE A 89 -14.96 -3.59 12.93
C PHE A 89 -15.87 -3.40 11.70
N LEU A 90 -16.95 -2.63 11.83
CA LEU A 90 -17.85 -2.29 10.72
C LEU A 90 -17.16 -1.39 9.67
N SER A 91 -16.16 -0.62 10.08
CA SER A 91 -15.36 0.28 9.24
C SER A 91 -14.25 -0.45 8.47
N MET A 92 -13.97 -1.71 8.79
CA MET A 92 -12.87 -2.48 8.18
C MET A 92 -13.00 -2.58 6.65
N ASN A 93 -14.20 -2.81 6.12
CA ASN A 93 -14.43 -2.85 4.68
C ASN A 93 -14.16 -1.49 4.03
N ASN A 94 -14.56 -0.39 4.70
CA ASN A 94 -14.31 0.96 4.21
C ASN A 94 -12.81 1.25 4.14
N PHE A 95 -12.03 0.83 5.15
CA PHE A 95 -10.57 0.97 5.13
C PHE A 95 -9.94 0.14 4.01
N ILE A 96 -10.40 -1.09 3.79
CA ILE A 96 -9.94 -1.95 2.71
C ILE A 96 -10.21 -1.29 1.34
N ASP A 97 -11.45 -0.87 1.10
CA ASP A 97 -11.86 -0.28 -0.17
C ASP A 97 -11.12 1.04 -0.43
N GLY A 98 -11.03 1.90 0.58
CA GLY A 98 -10.29 3.17 0.50
C GLY A 98 -8.82 2.96 0.16
N HIS A 99 -8.18 1.98 0.81
CA HIS A 99 -6.78 1.62 0.55
C HIS A 99 -6.55 1.08 -0.85
N VAL A 100 -7.35 0.12 -1.30
CA VAL A 100 -7.23 -0.48 -2.64
C VAL A 100 -7.47 0.57 -3.73
N ASN A 101 -8.49 1.42 -3.56
CA ASN A 101 -8.80 2.49 -4.49
C ASN A 101 -7.70 3.55 -4.54
N PHE A 102 -7.12 3.92 -3.40
CA PHE A 102 -5.98 4.83 -3.35
C PHE A 102 -4.79 4.27 -4.15
N LEU A 103 -4.42 3.01 -3.90
CA LEU A 103 -3.29 2.38 -4.57
C LEU A 103 -3.50 2.27 -6.08
N ARG A 104 -4.71 1.90 -6.53
CA ARG A 104 -5.07 1.90 -7.95
C ARG A 104 -4.87 3.27 -8.59
N LYS A 105 -5.38 4.34 -7.97
CA LYS A 105 -5.24 5.71 -8.47
C LYS A 105 -3.77 6.13 -8.52
N LYS A 106 -3.03 5.92 -7.43
CA LYS A 106 -1.62 6.32 -7.31
C LYS A 106 -0.73 5.61 -8.33
N LEU A 107 -0.91 4.30 -8.50
CA LEU A 107 -0.10 3.51 -9.44
C LEU A 107 -0.49 3.73 -10.90
N SER A 108 -1.77 3.98 -11.20
CA SER A 108 -2.22 4.29 -12.57
C SER A 108 -1.66 5.65 -13.04
N LEU A 109 -1.63 6.65 -12.15
CA LEU A 109 -1.01 7.95 -12.42
C LEU A 109 0.50 7.82 -12.70
N ASN A 110 1.18 6.92 -11.99
CA ASN A 110 2.61 6.68 -12.19
C ASN A 110 2.89 5.92 -13.51
N SER A 111 2.01 4.99 -13.93
CA SER A 111 2.18 4.25 -15.18
C SER A 111 2.17 5.14 -16.43
N ASN A 112 1.36 6.21 -16.43
CA ASN A 112 1.34 7.19 -17.52
C ASN A 112 2.61 8.05 -17.60
N ASN A 113 3.32 8.24 -16.49
CA ASN A 113 4.58 9.00 -16.46
C ASN A 113 5.81 8.16 -16.82
N VAL A 114 5.73 6.82 -16.79
CA VAL A 114 6.85 5.91 -17.09
C VAL A 114 7.06 5.69 -18.59
N LYS A 115 6.13 6.09 -19.47
CA LYS A 115 6.28 5.99 -20.93
C LYS A 115 7.44 6.82 -21.53
N LYS A 116 8.18 7.61 -20.73
CA LYS A 116 9.36 8.38 -21.19
C LYS A 116 10.73 7.76 -20.84
N ILE A 117 10.79 6.59 -20.20
CA ILE A 117 12.06 5.95 -19.83
C ILE A 117 12.06 4.51 -20.32
N ASN A 118 12.13 4.28 -21.64
CA ASN A 118 12.21 2.90 -22.14
C ASN A 118 13.01 2.75 -23.44
N ASP A 119 14.18 3.39 -23.51
CA ASP A 119 15.17 3.05 -24.54
C ASP A 119 16.51 2.50 -24.01
N ASN A 120 16.75 2.42 -22.69
CA ASN A 120 18.11 2.08 -22.21
C ASN A 120 18.19 1.24 -20.92
N LYS A 121 17.48 0.10 -20.83
CA LYS A 121 17.88 -0.92 -19.84
C LYS A 121 17.56 -2.35 -20.25
N LYS A 122 18.40 -2.87 -21.14
CA LYS A 122 18.45 -4.28 -21.54
C LYS A 122 19.43 -5.12 -20.70
N ASN A 123 19.77 -4.70 -19.48
CA ASN A 123 20.66 -5.46 -18.60
C ASN A 123 19.95 -5.75 -17.27
N SER A 124 19.21 -6.87 -17.23
CA SER A 124 18.66 -7.46 -16.01
C SER A 124 19.59 -8.59 -15.56
N LEU A 125 19.88 -8.67 -14.25
CA LEU A 125 20.69 -9.76 -13.66
C LEU A 125 20.17 -11.16 -14.04
N LEU A 126 18.87 -11.31 -14.27
CA LEU A 126 18.24 -12.55 -14.73
C LEU A 126 18.65 -12.93 -16.16
N SER A 127 18.86 -11.97 -17.07
CA SER A 127 19.30 -12.27 -18.45
C SER A 127 20.78 -12.71 -18.49
N ASP A 128 21.60 -12.18 -17.58
CA ASP A 128 23.01 -12.59 -17.45
C ASP A 128 23.15 -13.99 -16.85
N MET A 129 22.25 -14.39 -15.93
CA MET A 129 22.23 -15.75 -15.39
C MET A 129 21.75 -16.78 -16.41
N MET A 130 20.74 -16.44 -17.22
CA MET A 130 20.21 -17.35 -18.23
C MET A 130 21.13 -17.58 -19.44
N SER A 131 21.95 -16.60 -19.80
CA SER A 131 22.89 -16.72 -20.92
C SER A 131 24.15 -17.52 -20.56
N LYS A 132 24.55 -17.55 -19.28
CA LYS A 132 25.69 -18.34 -18.80
C LYS A 132 25.44 -19.85 -18.74
N GLY A 133 24.19 -20.30 -18.69
CA GLY A 133 23.83 -21.73 -18.59
C GLY A 133 23.68 -22.47 -19.92
N LYS A 134 24.05 -21.85 -21.06
CA LYS A 134 23.91 -22.44 -22.42
C LYS A 134 25.23 -22.56 -23.18
N LYS A 135 26.33 -22.78 -22.47
CA LYS A 135 27.56 -23.27 -23.08
C LYS A 135 27.89 -24.62 -22.48
N ASP A 136 27.31 -25.66 -23.09
CA ASP A 136 27.84 -27.02 -23.23
C ASP A 136 27.18 -27.62 -24.49
#